data_AF-A0A661EBM4-F1
#
_entry.id   AF-A0A661EBM4-F1
#
_cell.length_a   1.000
_cell.length_b   1.000
_cell.length_c   1.000
_cell.angle_alpha   90.00
_cell.angle_beta   90.00
_cell.angle_gamma   90.00
#
_symmetry.space_group_name_H-M   'P 1'
#
loop_
_entity.id
_entity.type
_entity.pdbx_description
1 polymer ?
#
loop_
_entity_poly.entity_id
_entity_poly.type
_entity_poly.pdbx_seq_one_letter_code
_entity_poly.pdbx_strand_id
1 'polypeptide(L)'
;MKLIPKNYKDELKTIDAAIDSRFNKLNDFDISLLPHKNMSWQRLKSIAYIYDLKLPDTIGKYTAKTLIKQALQNYKYIGSAYALKKILDALFPVIQLQEWFEYGGEPFYFKIKLQLSRWIAFENKLLFILMDVINKNKSYRSKLESLDLKLPDMPLPYIVSAAAVMNYKF
;
A
#
# COMPACT_ATOMS: atom_id res chain seq x y z
N MET A 1 14.05 35.56 -9.03
CA MET A 1 15.44 35.93 -8.69
C MET A 1 15.89 36.87 -9.78
N LYS A 2 16.11 38.17 -9.50
CA LYS A 2 16.50 39.12 -10.56
C LYS A 2 17.90 38.81 -11.05
N LEU A 3 18.00 38.28 -12.27
CA LEU A 3 19.26 37.90 -12.89
C LEU A 3 19.89 39.11 -13.62
N ILE A 4 19.09 40.12 -13.97
CA ILE A 4 19.55 41.26 -14.77
C ILE A 4 19.83 42.50 -13.89
N PRO A 5 21.01 43.14 -14.03
CA PRO A 5 21.34 44.40 -13.35
C PRO A 5 20.43 45.57 -13.76
N LYS A 6 20.26 46.54 -12.86
CA LYS A 6 19.30 47.67 -13.03
C LYS A 6 19.54 48.54 -14.27
N ASN A 7 20.78 48.57 -14.80
CA ASN A 7 21.19 49.43 -15.92
C ASN A 7 20.86 48.87 -17.32
N TYR A 8 20.23 47.71 -17.43
CA TYR A 8 19.88 47.14 -18.74
C TYR A 8 18.55 47.68 -19.31
N LYS A 9 18.35 47.51 -20.62
CA LYS A 9 17.14 47.89 -21.37
C LYS A 9 15.87 47.29 -20.75
N ASP A 10 14.77 48.03 -20.81
CA ASP A 10 13.51 47.63 -20.16
C ASP A 10 12.86 46.39 -20.78
N GLU A 11 13.07 46.14 -22.08
CA GLU A 11 12.66 44.89 -22.76
C GLU A 11 13.27 43.64 -22.12
N LEU A 12 14.52 43.72 -21.66
CA LEU A 12 15.17 42.58 -21.01
C LEU A 12 14.61 42.36 -19.60
N LYS A 13 14.20 43.43 -18.90
CA LYS A 13 13.59 43.34 -17.58
C LYS A 13 12.20 42.70 -17.62
N THR A 14 11.42 42.91 -18.69
CA THR A 14 10.11 42.25 -18.86
C THR A 14 10.27 40.75 -19.13
N ILE A 15 11.30 40.37 -19.90
CA ILE A 15 11.66 38.97 -20.12
C ILE A 15 12.11 38.30 -18.81
N ASP A 16 12.98 38.96 -18.03
CA ASP A 16 13.43 38.47 -16.71
C ASP A 16 12.25 38.22 -15.77
N ALA A 17 11.29 39.15 -15.70
CA ALA A 17 10.07 39.00 -14.91
C ALA A 17 9.18 37.83 -15.40
N ALA A 18 9.06 37.63 -16.71
CA ALA A 18 8.31 36.51 -17.28
C ALA A 18 8.97 35.16 -16.98
N ILE A 19 10.31 35.11 -17.03
CA ILE A 19 11.11 33.93 -16.68
C ILE A 19 10.96 33.64 -15.18
N ASP A 20 11.07 34.66 -14.32
CA ASP A 20 10.89 34.54 -12.87
C ASP A 20 9.51 33.97 -12.50
N SER A 21 8.45 34.43 -13.18
CA SER A 21 7.10 33.89 -12.98
C SER A 21 7.01 32.40 -13.33
N ARG A 22 7.71 31.96 -14.38
CA ARG A 22 7.79 30.52 -14.74
C ARG A 22 8.66 29.73 -13.76
N PHE A 23 9.78 30.28 -13.30
CA PHE A 23 10.65 29.63 -12.32
C PHE A 23 9.97 29.48 -10.95
N ASN A 24 9.19 30.46 -10.52
CA ASN A 24 8.41 30.34 -9.29
C ASN A 24 7.40 29.17 -9.38
N LYS A 25 6.83 28.91 -10.55
CA LYS A 25 5.99 27.72 -10.77
C LYS A 25 6.77 26.40 -10.72
N LEU A 26 8.08 26.42 -11.01
CA LEU A 26 8.96 25.25 -10.93
C LEU A 26 9.42 24.96 -9.49
N ASN A 27 9.48 25.97 -8.61
CA ASN A 27 9.81 25.75 -7.20
C ASN A 27 8.78 24.88 -6.47
N ASP A 28 7.54 24.85 -6.95
CA ASP A 28 6.49 23.94 -6.45
C ASP A 28 6.65 22.50 -6.97
N PHE A 29 7.59 22.26 -7.89
CA PHE A 29 7.86 20.93 -8.42
C PHE A 29 8.64 20.11 -7.41
N ASP A 30 7.91 19.36 -6.58
CA ASP A 30 8.52 18.36 -5.72
C ASP A 30 9.25 17.31 -6.58
N ILE A 31 10.49 16.97 -6.23
CA ILE A 31 11.27 15.88 -6.87
C ILE A 31 11.43 14.71 -5.89
N SER A 32 10.94 14.86 -4.65
CA SER A 32 11.07 13.84 -3.63
C SER A 32 10.42 12.53 -4.06
N LEU A 33 11.18 11.45 -3.92
CA LEU A 33 10.74 10.07 -4.07
C LEU A 33 10.09 9.56 -2.77
N LEU A 34 10.26 10.30 -1.68
CA LEU A 34 9.70 9.91 -0.38
C LEU A 34 8.35 10.58 -0.15
N PRO A 35 7.36 9.83 0.36
CA PRO A 35 6.03 10.37 0.59
C PRO A 35 6.02 11.36 1.77
N HIS A 36 5.61 12.60 1.48
CA HIS A 36 5.43 13.68 2.46
C HIS A 36 3.95 14.09 2.60
N LYS A 37 3.62 15.01 3.52
CA LYS A 37 2.22 15.32 3.92
C LYS A 37 1.37 15.84 2.75
N ASN A 38 1.92 16.70 1.90
CA ASN A 38 1.17 17.46 0.88
C ASN A 38 1.17 16.84 -0.52
N MET A 39 1.55 15.57 -0.66
CA MET A 39 1.66 14.91 -1.96
C MET A 39 0.30 14.55 -2.59
N SER A 40 0.16 14.77 -3.90
CA SER A 40 -1.02 14.40 -4.70
C SER A 40 -1.13 12.88 -4.90
N TRP A 41 -2.35 12.39 -5.19
CA TRP A 41 -2.58 10.95 -5.39
C TRP A 41 -1.89 10.40 -6.63
N GLN A 42 -1.89 11.16 -7.72
CA GLN A 42 -1.21 10.80 -8.97
C GLN A 42 0.29 10.62 -8.75
N ARG A 43 0.91 11.50 -7.96
CA ARG A 43 2.32 11.43 -7.63
C ARG A 43 2.65 10.23 -6.73
N LEU A 44 1.78 9.89 -5.79
CA LEU A 44 1.94 8.67 -5.00
C LEU A 44 1.90 7.41 -5.88
N LYS A 45 1.03 7.38 -6.90
CA LYS A 45 0.97 6.27 -7.86
C LYS A 45 2.24 6.15 -8.70
N SER A 46 2.78 7.28 -9.21
CA SER A 46 4.02 7.25 -9.98
C SER A 46 5.22 6.80 -9.13
N ILE A 47 5.30 7.27 -7.87
CA ILE A 47 6.33 6.82 -6.94
C ILE A 47 6.17 5.34 -6.61
N ALA A 48 4.96 4.87 -6.34
CA ALA A 48 4.71 3.45 -6.11
C ALA A 48 5.14 2.59 -7.31
N TYR A 49 4.90 3.05 -8.54
CA TYR A 49 5.37 2.37 -9.74
C TYR A 49 6.91 2.26 -9.78
N ILE A 50 7.63 3.32 -9.40
CA ILE A 50 9.11 3.29 -9.30
C ILE A 50 9.58 2.24 -8.28
N TYR A 51 8.85 2.07 -7.19
CA TYR A 51 9.14 1.05 -6.17
C TYR A 51 8.57 -0.35 -6.48
N ASP A 52 8.05 -0.58 -7.69
CA ASP A 52 7.36 -1.82 -8.09
C ASP A 52 6.22 -2.24 -7.14
N LEU A 53 5.53 -1.24 -6.57
CA LEU A 53 4.36 -1.43 -5.73
C LEU A 53 3.08 -1.25 -6.55
N LYS A 54 2.29 -2.32 -6.62
CA LYS A 54 0.91 -2.26 -7.12
C LYS A 54 -0.01 -1.80 -5.99
N LEU A 55 -0.43 -0.54 -6.04
CA LEU A 55 -1.39 0.01 -5.10
C LEU A 55 -2.83 -0.30 -5.57
N PRO A 56 -3.67 -0.92 -4.73
CA PRO A 56 -5.10 -1.06 -5.03
C PRO A 56 -5.77 0.32 -5.20
N ASP A 57 -6.75 0.46 -6.08
CA ASP A 57 -7.50 1.73 -6.19
C ASP A 57 -8.40 2.00 -4.98
N THR A 58 -8.62 0.99 -4.13
CA THR A 58 -9.48 1.06 -2.93
C THR A 58 -8.78 1.60 -1.69
N ILE A 59 -7.45 1.75 -1.70
CA ILE A 59 -6.70 2.18 -0.51
C ILE A 59 -6.63 3.71 -0.38
N GLY A 60 -6.62 4.18 0.87
CA GLY A 60 -6.48 5.60 1.19
C GLY A 60 -5.05 6.13 1.04
N LYS A 61 -4.93 7.46 0.97
CA LYS A 61 -3.63 8.17 0.87
C LYS A 61 -2.67 7.82 2.02
N TYR A 62 -3.18 7.61 3.23
CA TYR A 62 -2.36 7.29 4.39
C TYR A 62 -1.67 5.92 4.23
N THR A 63 -2.46 4.89 3.92
CA THR A 63 -1.97 3.52 3.67
C THR A 63 -0.99 3.45 2.49
N ALA A 64 -1.26 4.19 1.41
CA ALA A 64 -0.31 4.25 0.29
C ALA A 64 1.05 4.82 0.72
N LYS A 65 1.05 5.87 1.55
CA LYS A 65 2.29 6.46 2.05
C LYS A 65 3.06 5.51 2.97
N THR A 66 2.38 4.77 3.84
CA THR A 66 3.05 3.81 4.73
C THR A 66 3.68 2.67 3.93
N LEU A 67 2.96 2.13 2.93
CA LEU A 67 3.48 1.10 2.03
C LEU A 67 4.73 1.56 1.27
N ILE A 68 4.70 2.77 0.69
CA ILE A 68 5.85 3.34 -0.03
C ILE A 68 7.06 3.53 0.92
N LYS A 69 6.85 4.01 2.15
CA LYS A 69 7.94 4.13 3.14
C LYS A 69 8.55 2.79 3.51
N GLN A 70 7.72 1.75 3.60
CA GLN A 70 8.15 0.41 3.96
C GLN A 70 8.69 -0.38 2.75
N ALA A 71 8.54 0.11 1.52
CA ALA A 71 8.87 -0.60 0.29
C ALA A 71 10.28 -1.19 0.30
N LEU A 72 11.29 -0.38 0.63
CA LEU A 72 12.70 -0.82 0.66
C LEU A 72 12.95 -1.90 1.71
N GLN A 73 12.35 -1.76 2.90
CA GLN A 73 12.48 -2.77 3.95
C GLN A 73 11.82 -4.07 3.53
N ASN A 74 10.62 -3.99 2.95
CA ASN A 74 9.89 -5.15 2.48
C ASN A 74 10.68 -5.85 1.37
N TYR A 75 11.25 -5.09 0.42
CA TYR A 75 12.08 -5.63 -0.66
C TYR A 75 13.29 -6.41 -0.14
N LYS A 76 13.97 -5.89 0.89
CA LYS A 76 15.10 -6.56 1.54
C LYS A 76 14.74 -7.93 2.13
N TYR A 77 13.51 -8.09 2.61
CA TYR A 77 13.05 -9.30 3.30
C TYR A 77 12.03 -10.11 2.49
N ILE A 78 11.92 -9.88 1.18
CA ILE A 78 11.01 -10.66 0.29
C ILE A 78 11.25 -12.15 0.47
N GLY A 79 10.16 -12.92 0.51
CA GLY A 79 10.21 -14.36 0.73
C GLY A 79 10.25 -14.79 2.19
N SER A 80 10.34 -13.85 3.14
CA SER A 80 10.14 -14.13 4.57
C SER A 80 8.69 -13.91 5.00
N ALA A 81 8.23 -14.68 5.98
CA ALA A 81 6.95 -14.43 6.64
C ALA A 81 6.89 -13.03 7.27
N TYR A 82 8.03 -12.50 7.71
CA TYR A 82 8.13 -11.14 8.27
C TYR A 82 7.73 -10.05 7.24
N ALA A 83 8.27 -10.11 6.03
CA ALA A 83 7.91 -9.14 4.99
C ALA A 83 6.44 -9.28 4.58
N LEU A 84 5.97 -10.51 4.41
CA LEU A 84 4.57 -10.78 4.07
C LEU A 84 3.62 -10.23 5.13
N LYS A 85 3.92 -10.47 6.42
CA LYS A 85 3.15 -9.96 7.55
C LYS A 85 3.12 -8.42 7.54
N LYS A 86 4.26 -7.75 7.37
CA LYS A 86 4.31 -6.27 7.33
C LYS A 86 3.47 -5.67 6.20
N ILE A 87 3.51 -6.26 5.01
CA ILE A 87 2.72 -5.78 3.87
C ILE A 87 1.23 -5.97 4.15
N LEU A 88 0.85 -7.13 4.68
CA LEU A 88 -0.53 -7.45 4.99
C LEU A 88 -1.08 -6.59 6.14
N ASP A 89 -0.30 -6.34 7.20
CA ASP A 89 -0.64 -5.45 8.31
C ASP A 89 -0.87 -4.00 7.85
N ALA A 90 -0.16 -3.56 6.81
CA ALA A 90 -0.38 -2.23 6.24
C ALA A 90 -1.69 -2.13 5.44
N LEU A 91 -2.12 -3.23 4.82
CA LEU A 91 -3.33 -3.27 3.98
C LEU A 91 -4.61 -3.58 4.79
N PHE A 92 -4.49 -4.44 5.81
CA PHE A 92 -5.63 -4.95 6.57
C PHE A 92 -5.41 -4.70 8.08
N PRO A 93 -6.45 -4.25 8.81
CA PRO A 93 -6.30 -3.82 10.19
C PRO A 93 -5.98 -4.95 11.16
N VAL A 94 -6.46 -6.18 10.90
CA VAL A 94 -6.25 -7.32 11.78
C VAL A 94 -5.95 -8.56 10.96
N ILE A 95 -4.67 -8.94 10.93
CA ILE A 95 -4.20 -10.17 10.28
C ILE A 95 -3.31 -10.99 11.22
N GLN A 96 -3.43 -12.30 11.11
CA GLN A 96 -2.57 -13.26 11.77
C GLN A 96 -2.03 -14.21 10.73
N LEU A 97 -0.71 -14.15 10.51
CA LEU A 97 0.03 -15.12 9.73
C LEU A 97 0.58 -16.17 10.68
N GLN A 98 0.28 -17.44 10.43
CA GLN A 98 0.82 -18.58 11.19
C GLN A 98 1.60 -19.50 10.27
N GLU A 99 2.85 -19.82 10.62
CA GLU A 99 3.68 -20.77 9.88
C GLU A 99 3.48 -22.20 10.39
N TRP A 100 3.75 -23.21 9.57
CA TRP A 100 3.51 -24.63 9.88
C TRP A 100 4.05 -25.08 11.23
N PHE A 101 5.22 -24.60 11.65
CA PHE A 101 5.81 -24.97 12.94
C PHE A 101 5.06 -24.37 14.15
N GLU A 102 4.25 -23.33 13.96
CA GLU A 102 3.46 -22.73 15.04
C GLU A 102 2.18 -23.51 15.33
N TYR A 103 1.66 -24.27 14.35
CA TYR A 103 0.41 -25.03 14.48
C TYR A 103 0.57 -26.54 14.24
N GLY A 104 1.81 -27.03 14.10
CA GLY A 104 2.10 -28.45 13.85
C GLY A 104 1.62 -28.94 12.48
N GLY A 105 1.63 -28.06 11.47
CA GLY A 105 1.26 -28.39 10.09
C GLY A 105 2.36 -29.09 9.29
N GLU A 106 2.07 -29.35 8.02
CA GLU A 106 3.07 -29.87 7.08
C GLU A 106 4.17 -28.83 6.79
N PRO A 107 5.43 -29.25 6.57
CA PRO A 107 6.51 -28.35 6.23
C PRO A 107 6.20 -27.46 5.02
N PHE A 108 6.66 -26.21 5.07
CA PHE A 108 6.48 -25.19 4.02
C PHE A 108 5.06 -24.65 3.84
N TYR A 109 4.12 -24.99 4.72
CA TYR A 109 2.78 -24.41 4.70
C TYR A 109 2.65 -23.22 5.64
N PHE A 110 1.69 -22.35 5.34
CA PHE A 110 1.28 -21.26 6.22
C PHE A 110 -0.22 -21.01 6.11
N LYS A 111 -0.78 -20.43 7.18
CA LYS A 111 -2.19 -20.05 7.30
C LYS A 111 -2.30 -18.56 7.50
N ILE A 112 -3.31 -17.95 6.90
CA ILE A 112 -3.64 -16.54 7.11
C ILE A 112 -5.04 -16.48 7.68
N LYS A 113 -5.16 -15.83 8.84
CA LYS A 113 -6.45 -15.48 9.45
C LYS A 113 -6.62 -13.98 9.35
N LEU A 114 -7.67 -13.54 8.67
CA LEU A 114 -7.96 -12.13 8.46
C LEU A 114 -9.31 -11.80 9.09
N GLN A 115 -9.33 -10.77 9.93
CA GLN A 115 -10.57 -10.26 10.52
C GLN A 115 -10.93 -8.95 9.82
N LEU A 116 -12.10 -8.94 9.18
CA LEU A 116 -12.60 -7.76 8.50
C LEU A 116 -13.29 -6.85 9.52
N SER A 117 -12.94 -5.55 9.53
CA SER A 117 -13.55 -4.57 10.44
C SER A 117 -14.89 -4.02 9.93
N ARG A 118 -15.16 -4.16 8.64
CA ARG A 118 -16.43 -3.78 8.00
C ARG A 118 -16.89 -4.95 7.15
N TRP A 119 -18.21 -5.08 7.01
CA TRP A 119 -18.84 -5.84 5.94
C TRP A 119 -18.46 -5.19 4.60
N ILE A 120 -17.21 -5.39 4.19
CA ILE A 120 -16.78 -5.15 2.84
C ILE A 120 -17.51 -6.23 2.06
N ALA A 121 -18.41 -5.80 1.15
CA ALA A 121 -19.00 -6.70 0.18
C ALA A 121 -17.84 -7.53 -0.35
N PHE A 122 -17.91 -8.83 -0.09
CA PHE A 122 -16.86 -9.77 -0.37
C PHE A 122 -16.85 -9.97 -1.89
N GLU A 123 -16.40 -8.95 -2.60
CA GLU A 123 -16.23 -8.98 -4.04
C GLU A 123 -15.02 -9.88 -4.30
N ASN A 124 -15.14 -10.77 -5.29
CA ASN A 124 -14.04 -11.60 -5.81
C ASN A 124 -12.72 -10.80 -6.02
N LYS A 125 -12.83 -9.49 -6.20
CA LYS A 125 -11.74 -8.54 -6.30
C LYS A 125 -10.83 -8.49 -5.06
N LEU A 126 -11.36 -8.59 -3.84
CA LEU A 126 -10.55 -8.53 -2.61
C LEU A 126 -9.68 -9.79 -2.47
N LEU A 127 -10.28 -10.97 -2.64
CA LEU A 127 -9.57 -12.24 -2.67
C LEU A 127 -8.47 -12.24 -3.73
N PHE A 128 -8.78 -11.76 -4.94
CA PHE A 128 -7.81 -11.67 -6.02
C PHE A 128 -6.61 -10.79 -5.64
N ILE A 129 -6.86 -9.59 -5.07
CA ILE A 129 -5.80 -8.70 -4.61
C ILE A 129 -4.97 -9.35 -3.51
N LEU A 130 -5.61 -10.01 -2.54
CA LEU A 130 -4.92 -10.70 -1.45
C LEU A 130 -4.01 -11.80 -2.00
N MET A 131 -4.51 -12.62 -2.93
CA MET A 131 -3.72 -13.68 -3.54
C MET A 131 -2.59 -13.15 -4.42
N ASP A 132 -2.80 -12.06 -5.17
CA ASP A 132 -1.72 -11.42 -5.94
C ASP A 132 -0.60 -10.93 -5.00
N VAL A 133 -0.97 -10.26 -3.90
CA VAL A 133 -0.02 -9.78 -2.90
C VAL A 133 0.73 -10.93 -2.22
N ILE A 134 0.01 -11.99 -1.82
CA ILE A 134 0.61 -13.17 -1.18
C ILE A 134 1.57 -13.84 -2.16
N ASN A 135 1.14 -14.13 -3.38
CA ASN A 135 1.98 -14.83 -4.36
C ASN A 135 3.20 -14.02 -4.79
N LYS A 136 3.10 -12.69 -4.86
CA LYS A 136 4.24 -11.81 -5.19
C LYS A 136 5.30 -11.77 -4.08
N ASN A 137 4.90 -11.89 -2.81
CA ASN A 137 5.79 -11.65 -1.66
C ASN A 137 6.17 -12.91 -0.87
N LYS A 138 5.42 -14.00 -1.01
CA LYS A 138 5.75 -15.29 -0.36
C LYS A 138 7.01 -15.90 -0.95
N SER A 139 7.65 -16.78 -0.20
CA SER A 139 8.68 -17.66 -0.76
C SER A 139 8.08 -18.56 -1.84
N TYR A 140 8.84 -18.82 -2.91
CA TYR A 140 8.47 -19.80 -3.93
C TYR A 140 8.21 -21.20 -3.34
N ARG A 141 8.91 -21.55 -2.26
CA ARG A 141 8.79 -22.85 -1.58
C ARG A 141 7.55 -22.94 -0.68
N SER A 142 7.09 -21.81 -0.16
CA SER A 142 5.98 -21.78 0.79
C SER A 142 4.63 -21.85 0.08
N LYS A 143 3.71 -22.65 0.61
CA LYS A 143 2.34 -22.83 0.09
C LYS A 143 1.32 -22.30 1.09
N LEU A 144 0.30 -21.62 0.59
CA LEU A 144 -0.84 -21.22 1.42
C LEU A 144 -1.71 -22.46 1.66
N GLU A 145 -1.92 -22.85 2.91
CA GLU A 145 -2.77 -24.00 3.26
C GLU A 145 -4.23 -23.58 3.42
N SER A 146 -4.46 -22.52 4.20
CA SER A 146 -5.80 -21.97 4.38
C SER A 146 -5.81 -20.46 4.54
N LEU A 147 -6.89 -19.87 4.04
CA LEU A 147 -7.26 -18.49 4.29
C LEU A 147 -8.59 -18.49 5.06
N ASP A 148 -8.51 -18.11 6.33
CA ASP A 148 -9.67 -18.05 7.22
C ASP A 148 -10.11 -16.58 7.34
N LEU A 149 -11.34 -16.31 6.93
CA LEU A 149 -11.91 -14.97 6.90
C LEU A 149 -12.99 -14.86 7.96
N LYS A 150 -12.74 -14.05 8.99
CA LYS A 150 -13.73 -13.69 9.99
C LYS A 150 -14.42 -12.40 9.60
N LEU A 151 -15.70 -12.50 9.33
CA LEU A 151 -16.56 -11.33 9.10
C LEU A 151 -16.86 -10.65 10.45
N PRO A 152 -17.00 -9.31 10.47
CA PRO A 152 -17.36 -8.63 11.70
C PRO A 152 -18.77 -9.05 12.12
N ASP A 153 -18.98 -9.17 13.43
CA ASP A 153 -20.30 -9.47 13.96
C ASP A 153 -21.32 -8.46 13.41
N MET A 154 -22.39 -8.96 12.80
CA MET A 154 -23.46 -8.08 12.35
C MET A 154 -24.09 -7.43 13.59
N PRO A 155 -24.13 -6.09 13.71
CA PRO A 155 -24.97 -5.50 14.73
C PRO A 155 -26.41 -5.70 14.27
N LEU A 156 -27.08 -6.74 14.73
CA LEU A 156 -28.53 -6.88 14.55
C LEU A 156 -29.24 -6.81 15.90
N PRO A 157 -30.32 -6.02 16.02
CA PRO A 157 -31.12 -5.96 17.23
C PRO A 157 -31.95 -7.23 17.47
N TYR A 158 -32.08 -8.18 16.55
CA TYR A 158 -32.91 -9.37 16.79
C TYR A 158 -32.34 -10.64 16.14
N ILE A 159 -31.86 -11.52 17.02
CA ILE A 159 -31.85 -13.00 16.96
C ILE A 159 -30.97 -13.62 15.85
N VAL A 160 -29.98 -14.40 16.29
CA VAL A 160 -29.00 -15.21 15.54
C VAL A 160 -27.74 -14.47 15.05
N SER A 161 -26.86 -14.09 15.99
CA SER A 161 -25.47 -13.74 15.66
C SER A 161 -24.62 -15.02 15.56
N ALA A 162 -24.52 -15.60 14.37
CA ALA A 162 -23.45 -16.54 14.05
C ALA A 162 -22.36 -15.76 13.30
N ALA A 163 -21.18 -15.63 13.91
CA ALA A 163 -20.01 -15.09 13.21
C ALA A 163 -19.70 -16.03 12.03
N ALA A 164 -19.89 -15.54 10.81
CA ALA A 164 -19.60 -16.32 9.60
C ALA A 164 -18.08 -16.37 9.40
N VAL A 165 -17.51 -17.57 9.54
CA VAL A 165 -16.11 -17.86 9.22
C VAL A 165 -16.08 -18.59 7.87
N MET A 166 -15.50 -17.95 6.86
CA MET A 166 -15.26 -18.59 5.57
C MET A 166 -13.83 -19.13 5.52
N ASN A 167 -13.69 -20.44 5.34
CA ASN A 167 -12.40 -21.11 5.24
C ASN A 167 -12.17 -21.55 3.80
N TYR A 168 -11.10 -21.05 3.18
CA TYR A 168 -10.65 -21.51 1.87
C TYR A 168 -9.40 -22.37 2.06
N LYS A 169 -9.41 -23.60 1.52
CA LYS A 169 -8.21 -24.44 1.40
C LYS A 169 -7.71 -24.39 -0.04
N PHE A 170 -6.40 -24.33 -0.21
CA PHE A 170 -5.73 -24.22 -1.51
C PHE A 170 -4.83 -25.42 -1.78
#